data_AF-A0A7C1Y0N6-F1
#
_entry.id   AF-A0A7C1Y0N6-F1
#
_cell.length_a   1.000
_cell.length_b   1.000
_cell.length_c   1.000
_cell.angle_alpha   90.00
_cell.angle_beta   90.00
_cell.angle_gamma   90.00
#
_symmetry.space_group_name_H-M   'P 1'
#
loop_
_entity.id
_entity.type
_entity.pdbx_description
1 polymer ?
#
loop_
_entity_poly.entity_id
_entity_poly.type
_entity_poly.pdbx_seq_one_letter_code
_entity_poly.pdbx_strand_id
1 'polypeptide(L)' 'MSWEIEKIVEVAIELNRTGDTAASTGERIAAAFVLNRVDLLPNSYRDVVEAWDRLDSEWQDYVRIIKRNFMHLIA' A
#
# COMPACT_ATOMS: atom_id res chain seq x y z
N MET A 1 11.74 -9.04 -8.01
CA MET A 1 11.58 -8.24 -6.77
C MET A 1 11.39 -9.24 -5.64
N SER A 2 11.20 -8.85 -4.37
CA SER A 2 10.53 -9.80 -3.46
C SER A 2 9.04 -9.84 -3.82
N TRP A 3 8.37 -10.95 -3.54
CA TRP A 3 6.98 -11.13 -3.93
C TRP A 3 6.06 -10.12 -3.23
N GLU A 4 6.43 -9.66 -2.03
CA GLU A 4 5.72 -8.62 -1.27
C GLU A 4 5.73 -7.27 -1.99
N ILE A 5 6.88 -6.87 -2.55
CA ILE A 5 6.99 -5.62 -3.31
C ILE A 5 6.12 -5.68 -4.56
N GLU A 6 6.22 -6.79 -5.31
CA GLU A 6 5.37 -7.04 -6.49
C GLU A 6 3.89 -6.96 -6.10
N LYS A 7 3.53 -7.58 -4.98
CA LYS A 7 2.15 -7.60 -4.51
C LYS A 7 1.63 -6.21 -4.11
N ILE A 8 2.41 -5.41 -3.40
CA ILE A 8 2.01 -4.04 -3.04
C ILE A 8 1.82 -3.19 -4.30
N VAL A 9 2.69 -3.33 -5.30
CA VAL A 9 2.57 -2.62 -6.58
C VAL A 9 1.29 -3.02 -7.31
N GLU A 10 1.00 -4.32 -7.43
CA GLU A 10 -0.25 -4.81 -8.04
C GLU A 10 -1.49 -4.22 -7.37
N VAL A 11 -1.52 -4.26 -6.04
CA VAL A 11 -2.65 -3.75 -5.24
C VAL A 11 -2.78 -2.23 -5.36
N ALA A 12 -1.65 -1.51 -5.41
CA ALA A 12 -1.65 -0.07 -5.66
C ALA A 12 -2.20 0.29 -7.04
N ILE A 13 -1.84 -0.47 -8.08
CA ILE A 13 -2.40 -0.29 -9.44
C ILE A 13 -3.91 -0.54 -9.44
N GLU A 14 -4.36 -1.65 -8.82
CA GLU A 14 -5.77 -1.98 -8.74
C GLU A 14 -6.55 -0.88 -8.01
N LEU A 15 -6.13 -0.52 -6.78
CA LEU A 15 -6.76 0.53 -5.98
C LEU A 15 -6.77 1.89 -6.68
N ASN A 16 -5.70 2.28 -7.37
CA ASN A 16 -5.64 3.55 -8.08
C ASN A 16 -6.63 3.58 -9.26
N ARG A 17 -6.88 2.44 -9.90
CA ARG A 17 -7.76 2.33 -11.07
C ARG A 17 -9.23 2.18 -10.72
N THR A 18 -9.56 1.37 -9.70
CA THR A 18 -10.94 0.97 -9.38
C THR A 18 -11.45 1.58 -8.08
N GLY A 19 -10.55 2.04 -7.21
CA GLY A 19 -10.88 2.45 -5.84
C GLY A 19 -11.11 1.29 -4.87
N ASP A 20 -11.00 0.03 -5.32
CA ASP A 20 -11.26 -1.16 -4.50
C ASP A 20 -10.36 -2.34 -4.89
N THR A 21 -10.19 -3.30 -3.97
CA THR A 21 -9.35 -4.48 -4.18
C THR A 21 -9.77 -5.61 -3.24
N ALA A 22 -9.61 -6.85 -3.71
CA ALA A 22 -9.79 -8.05 -2.89
C ALA A 22 -8.57 -8.36 -2.00
N ALA A 23 -7.56 -7.50 -1.99
CA ALA A 23 -6.35 -7.67 -1.18
C ALA A 23 -6.64 -7.65 0.33
N SER A 24 -5.75 -8.27 1.09
CA SER A 24 -5.76 -8.25 2.55
C SER A 24 -5.62 -6.83 3.10
N THR A 25 -5.99 -6.67 4.36
CA THR A 25 -5.90 -5.37 5.06
C THR A 25 -4.49 -4.78 5.03
N GLY A 26 -3.44 -5.59 5.25
CA GLY A 26 -2.05 -5.12 5.25
C GLY A 26 -1.59 -4.64 3.87
N GLU A 27 -1.91 -5.41 2.83
CA GLU A 27 -1.63 -5.04 1.44
C GLU A 27 -2.33 -3.74 1.04
N ARG A 28 -3.61 -3.60 1.42
CA ARG A 28 -4.39 -2.38 1.18
C ARG A 28 -3.79 -1.16 1.87
N ILE A 29 -3.40 -1.31 3.14
CA ILE A 29 -2.75 -0.25 3.90
C ILE A 29 -1.42 0.14 3.22
N ALA A 30 -0.57 -0.83 2.91
CA ALA A 30 0.72 -0.56 2.25
C ALA A 30 0.54 0.15 0.91
N ALA A 31 -0.41 -0.31 0.08
CA ALA A 31 -0.73 0.31 -1.20
C ALA A 31 -1.28 1.74 -1.05
N ALA A 32 -2.19 1.97 -0.09
CA ALA A 32 -2.70 3.31 0.22
C ALA A 32 -1.58 4.27 0.64
N PHE A 33 -0.62 3.79 1.44
CA PHE A 33 0.58 4.55 1.78
C PHE A 33 1.49 4.81 0.58
N VAL A 34 1.71 3.83 -0.30
CA VAL A 34 2.48 4.02 -1.54
C VAL A 34 1.86 5.13 -2.40
N LEU A 35 0.53 5.10 -2.55
CA LEU A 35 -0.23 6.08 -3.33
C LEU A 35 -0.36 7.46 -2.65
N ASN A 36 0.01 7.59 -1.37
CA ASN A 36 -0.32 8.76 -0.53
C ASN A 36 -1.82 9.09 -0.52
N ARG A 37 -2.68 8.06 -0.55
CA ARG A 37 -4.14 8.19 -0.62
C ARG A 37 -4.76 7.58 0.62
N VAL A 38 -4.87 8.39 1.67
CA VAL A 38 -5.47 7.98 2.96
C VAL A 38 -6.95 7.63 2.83
N ASP A 39 -7.62 8.15 1.80
CA ASP A 39 -9.00 7.83 1.44
C ASP A 39 -9.18 6.37 0.97
N LEU A 40 -8.09 5.69 0.59
CA LEU A 40 -8.09 4.28 0.19
C LEU A 40 -7.76 3.32 1.35
N LEU A 41 -7.51 3.86 2.56
CA LEU A 41 -7.34 3.02 3.74
C LEU A 41 -8.62 2.21 4.02
N PRO A 42 -8.50 0.97 4.54
CA PRO A 42 -9.67 0.21 4.94
C PRO A 42 -10.50 0.98 5.98
N ASN A 43 -11.84 0.93 5.87
CA ASN A 43 -12.76 1.68 6.74
C ASN A 43 -12.58 1.46 8.26
N SER A 44 -11.95 0.35 8.65
CA SER A 44 -11.61 0.05 10.05
C SER A 44 -10.46 0.90 10.59
N TYR A 45 -9.64 1.51 9.72
CA TYR A 45 -8.50 2.34 10.08
C TYR A 45 -8.76 3.80 9.71
N ARG A 46 -9.25 4.57 10.69
CA ARG A 46 -9.45 6.03 10.54
C ARG A 46 -8.22 6.83 10.95
N ASP A 47 -7.37 6.25 11.79
CA ASP A 47 -6.10 6.82 12.18
C ASP A 47 -4.99 6.32 11.25
N VAL A 48 -4.35 7.26 10.56
CA VAL A 48 -3.26 6.99 9.62
C VAL A 48 -2.04 6.44 10.36
N VAL A 49 -1.74 6.93 11.56
CA VAL A 49 -0.59 6.46 12.35
C VAL A 49 -0.83 5.03 12.80
N GLU A 50 -2.03 4.71 13.28
CA GLU A 50 -2.39 3.33 13.65
C GLU A 50 -2.27 2.38 12.44
N ALA A 51 -2.73 2.80 11.27
CA ALA A 51 -2.60 2.00 10.05
C ALA A 51 -1.12 1.77 9.69
N TRP A 52 -0.28 2.80 9.82
CA TRP A 52 1.15 2.70 9.57
C TRP A 52 1.84 1.74 10.55
N ASP A 53 1.56 1.90 11.84
CA ASP A 53 2.13 1.09 12.91
C ASP A 53 1.67 -0.37 12.86
N ARG A 54 0.49 -0.63 12.26
CA ARG A 54 -0.01 -1.99 12.03
C ARG A 54 0.80 -2.76 11.00
N LEU A 55 1.45 -2.07 10.05
CA LEU A 55 2.39 -2.68 9.13
C LEU A 55 3.65 -3.08 9.91
N ASP A 56 4.06 -4.33 9.77
CA ASP A 56 5.35 -4.78 10.32
C ASP A 56 6.50 -3.99 9.67
N SER A 57 7.64 -3.89 10.37
CA SER A 57 8.77 -3.05 9.94
C SER A 57 9.24 -3.34 8.51
N GLU A 58 9.16 -4.61 8.09
CA GLU A 58 9.51 -5.05 6.74
C GLU A 58 8.57 -4.46 5.68
N TRP A 59 7.26 -4.45 5.94
CA TRP A 59 6.26 -3.86 5.05
C TRP A 59 6.42 -2.34 4.94
N GLN A 60 6.74 -1.68 6.05
CA GLN A 60 7.07 -0.25 6.05
C GLN A 60 8.29 0.05 5.16
N ASP A 61 9.31 -0.81 5.19
CA ASP A 61 10.48 -0.68 4.32
C ASP A 61 10.14 -0.94 2.85
N TYR A 62 9.27 -1.91 2.55
CA TYR A 62 8.78 -2.12 1.19
C TYR A 62 8.04 -0.90 0.65
N VAL A 63 7.18 -0.25 1.44
CA VAL A 63 6.53 1.00 1.05
C VAL A 63 7.55 2.08 0.70
N ARG A 64 8.61 2.25 1.51
CA ARG A 64 9.69 3.22 1.27
C ARG A 64 10.46 2.90 -0.01
N ILE A 65 10.79 1.63 -0.24
CA ILE A 65 11.48 1.15 -1.44
C ILE A 65 10.65 1.43 -2.68
N ILE A 66 9.35 1.13 -2.65
CA ILE A 66 8.44 1.37 -3.79
C ILE A 66 8.36 2.85 -4.11
N LYS A 67 8.12 3.69 -3.09
CA LYS A 67 8.07 5.15 -3.24
C LYS A 67 9.34 5.72 -3.86
N ARG A 68 10.50 5.16 -3.55
CA ARG A 68 11.79 5.63 -4.05
C ARG A 68 12.10 5.12 -5.46
N ASN A 69 11.81 3.85 -5.74
CA ASN A 69 12.39 3.16 -6.89
C ASN A 69 11.35 2.67 -7.91
N PHE A 70 10.09 2.48 -7.51
CA PHE A 70 9.10 1.73 -8.31
C PHE A 70 7.81 2.50 -8.60
N MET A 71 7.69 3.77 -8.20
CA MET A 71 6.52 4.61 -8.51
C MET A 71 6.20 4.70 -10.01
N HIS A 72 7.19 4.54 -10.87
CA HIS A 72 7.01 4.52 -12.32
C HIS A 72 6.17 3.35 -12.84
N LEU A 73 5.94 2.31 -12.02
CA LEU A 73 5.13 1.15 -12.38
C LEU A 73 3.64 1.32 -12.05
N ILE A 74 3.27 2.33 -11.26
CA ILE A 74 1.91 2.52 -10.72
C ILE A 74 1.11 3.58 -11.53
N ALA A 75 1.78 4.24 -12.48
CA ALA A 75 1.25 5.34 -13.30
C ALA A 75 0.00 4.97 -14.11
#